data_AF-A0AAN8XW46-F1
#
_entry.id   AF-A0AAN8XW46-F1
#
_cell.length_a   1.000
_cell.length_b   1.000
_cell.length_c   1.000
_cell.angle_alpha   90.00
_cell.angle_beta   90.00
_cell.angle_gamma   90.00
#
_symmetry.space_group_name_H-M   'P 1'
#
loop_
_entity.id
_entity.type
_entity.pdbx_description
1 polymer ?
#
loop_
_entity_poly.entity_id
_entity_poly.type
_entity_poly.pdbx_seq_one_letter_code
_entity_poly.pdbx_strand_id
1 'polypeptide(L)'
;MSKNTSINMDDEIRTGRKRNDGGGAENINKLGAVSGINEDNDVRNDSCRKCDVVVKDEDKAMQCEVCKTSFHKTCEGMPDKVYNYVLSIGDQNTWYSTFCRRGCVKLCKNMGKLEEQSKILQNKQNETEGKINVLTEDIHEGQNNNNALEFRLGTTEVQSVAFSEK
;
A
#
# COMPACT_ATOMS: atom_id res chain seq x y z
N MET A 1 46.94 19.39 -10.72
CA MET A 1 46.22 20.52 -10.09
C MET A 1 44.76 20.10 -9.89
N SER A 2 44.46 19.49 -8.76
CA SER A 2 43.16 18.88 -8.47
C SER A 2 42.30 19.86 -7.68
N LYS A 3 41.14 20.24 -8.22
CA LYS A 3 40.19 21.13 -7.55
C LYS A 3 39.25 20.30 -6.67
N ASN A 4 39.46 20.36 -5.36
CA ASN A 4 38.50 19.90 -4.35
C ASN A 4 37.28 20.85 -4.38
N THR A 5 36.10 20.28 -4.59
CA THR A 5 34.84 21.01 -4.50
C THR A 5 34.08 20.46 -3.30
N SER A 6 34.14 21.19 -2.18
CA SER A 6 33.37 20.91 -0.99
C SER A 6 31.93 21.38 -1.20
N ILE A 7 30.97 20.47 -1.09
CA ILE A 7 29.54 20.78 -1.13
C ILE A 7 29.06 20.77 0.32
N ASN A 8 28.70 21.95 0.83
CA ASN A 8 28.02 22.12 2.11
C ASN A 8 26.56 21.68 1.94
N MET A 9 26.09 20.75 2.78
CA MET A 9 24.70 20.29 2.85
C MET A 9 24.10 20.68 4.20
N ASP A 10 23.99 21.98 4.47
CA ASP A 10 23.19 22.49 5.58
C ASP A 10 22.27 23.56 5.02
N ASP A 11 21.09 23.14 4.55
CA ASP A 11 20.00 24.08 4.33
C ASP A 11 18.66 23.49 4.80
N GLU A 12 18.14 24.24 5.77
CA GLU A 12 16.95 24.07 6.58
C GLU A 12 15.69 23.73 5.80
N ILE A 13 15.05 22.60 6.10
CA ILE A 13 13.62 22.39 5.81
C ILE A 13 12.81 22.50 7.10
N ARG A 14 12.56 23.77 7.42
CA ARG A 14 11.41 24.35 8.10
C ARG A 14 10.26 23.37 8.37
N THR A 15 10.12 23.02 9.65
CA THR A 15 8.95 22.36 10.24
C THR A 15 7.74 23.31 10.20
N GLY A 16 6.63 22.86 9.62
CA GLY A 16 5.42 23.69 9.54
C GLY A 16 4.26 23.03 8.82
N ARG A 17 3.70 21.96 9.39
CA ARG A 17 2.34 21.51 9.04
C ARG A 17 1.42 21.63 10.24
N LYS A 18 0.55 22.63 10.14
CA LYS A 18 -0.61 22.88 11.00
C LYS A 18 -1.45 21.61 11.11
N ARG A 19 -1.78 21.23 12.34
CA ARG A 19 -2.83 20.28 12.65
C ARG A 19 -4.16 20.95 12.29
N ASN A 20 -4.90 20.37 11.34
CA ASN A 20 -6.30 20.66 11.15
C ASN A 20 -7.08 19.57 11.89
N ASP A 21 -7.40 19.86 13.14
CA ASP A 21 -8.38 19.13 13.93
C ASP A 21 -9.77 19.56 13.41
N GLY A 22 -10.22 18.90 12.36
CA GLY A 22 -11.53 19.11 11.73
C GLY A 22 -12.39 17.88 11.93
N GLY A 23 -13.22 17.91 12.97
CA GLY A 23 -14.17 16.86 13.33
C GLY A 23 -15.17 16.54 12.22
N GLY A 24 -15.52 15.26 12.15
CA GLY A 24 -16.55 14.70 11.29
C GLY A 24 -16.81 13.27 11.72
N ALA A 25 -17.38 13.10 12.92
CA ALA A 25 -17.92 11.82 13.35
C ALA A 25 -19.17 11.51 12.51
N GLU A 26 -18.97 10.98 11.31
CA GLU A 26 -20.06 10.42 10.53
C GLU A 26 -20.42 9.05 11.08
N ASN A 27 -21.57 9.06 11.74
CA ASN A 27 -22.38 7.98 12.29
C ASN A 27 -22.33 6.67 11.47
N ILE A 28 -21.52 5.71 11.93
CA ILE A 28 -21.45 4.34 11.42
C ILE A 28 -22.60 3.52 12.05
N ASN A 29 -23.85 3.92 11.80
CA ASN A 29 -25.02 3.14 12.17
C ASN A 29 -25.90 2.91 10.95
N LYS A 30 -25.43 2.05 10.06
CA LYS A 30 -26.33 1.35 9.13
C LYS A 30 -25.69 0.04 8.66
N LEU A 31 -25.38 -0.83 9.62
CA LEU A 31 -25.30 -2.26 9.34
C LEU A 31 -26.71 -2.73 9.00
N GLY A 32 -27.02 -2.61 7.71
CA GLY A 32 -28.24 -3.10 7.11
C GLY A 32 -28.35 -4.60 7.38
N ALA A 33 -29.55 -4.99 7.80
CA ALA A 33 -29.98 -6.37 7.85
C ALA A 33 -29.57 -7.09 6.56
N VAL A 34 -28.81 -8.18 6.70
CA VAL A 34 -28.62 -9.17 5.64
C VAL A 34 -29.96 -9.86 5.48
N SER A 35 -30.81 -9.29 4.62
CA SER A 35 -31.98 -9.97 4.10
C SER A 35 -31.50 -11.18 3.30
N GLY A 36 -32.06 -12.34 3.62
CA GLY A 36 -31.78 -13.60 2.95
C GLY A 36 -31.83 -13.45 1.43
N ILE A 37 -30.79 -13.95 0.78
CA ILE A 37 -30.66 -13.97 -0.66
C ILE A 37 -31.56 -15.11 -1.12
N ASN A 38 -32.79 -14.79 -1.50
CA ASN A 38 -33.60 -15.70 -2.29
C ASN A 38 -32.94 -15.84 -3.66
N GLU A 39 -32.46 -17.04 -3.99
CA GLU A 39 -31.89 -17.41 -5.29
C GLU A 39 -32.98 -17.57 -6.37
N ASP A 40 -33.98 -16.70 -6.36
CA ASP A 40 -35.11 -16.79 -7.28
C ASP A 40 -34.79 -16.02 -8.56
N ASN A 41 -34.28 -16.76 -9.57
CA ASN A 41 -34.36 -16.46 -11.00
C ASN A 41 -34.36 -14.97 -11.38
N ASP A 42 -33.29 -14.26 -11.02
CA ASP A 42 -33.04 -12.92 -11.54
C ASP A 42 -32.70 -13.09 -13.02
N VAL A 43 -33.73 -12.98 -13.86
CA VAL A 43 -33.60 -12.81 -15.32
C VAL A 43 -32.88 -11.47 -15.49
N ARG A 44 -31.54 -11.52 -15.42
CA ARG A 44 -30.68 -10.36 -15.59
C ARG A 44 -30.95 -9.83 -16.98
N ASN A 45 -31.72 -8.74 -17.06
CA ASN A 45 -31.86 -7.96 -18.26
C ASN A 45 -30.46 -7.41 -18.60
N ASP A 46 -29.74 -8.14 -19.45
CA ASP A 46 -28.41 -7.78 -19.93
C ASP A 46 -28.53 -6.56 -20.84
N SER A 47 -28.66 -5.39 -20.24
CA SER A 47 -28.65 -4.12 -20.95
C SER A 47 -27.21 -3.68 -21.22
N CYS A 48 -27.02 -3.04 -22.38
CA CYS A 48 -25.73 -2.49 -22.73
C CYS A 48 -25.42 -1.32 -21.81
N ARG A 49 -24.33 -1.43 -21.04
CA ARG A 49 -23.96 -0.41 -20.04
C ARG A 49 -23.59 0.97 -20.60
N LYS A 50 -23.50 1.14 -21.92
CA LYS A 50 -23.14 2.41 -22.58
C LYS A 50 -24.35 3.16 -23.14
N CYS A 51 -25.32 2.46 -23.67
CA CYS A 51 -26.51 3.07 -24.26
C CYS A 51 -27.80 2.73 -23.49
N ASP A 52 -27.69 1.91 -22.44
CA ASP A 52 -28.78 1.42 -21.58
C ASP A 52 -29.90 0.66 -22.34
N VAL A 53 -29.64 0.25 -23.59
CA VAL A 53 -30.55 -0.55 -24.40
C VAL A 53 -30.34 -2.03 -24.08
N VAL A 54 -31.43 -2.80 -23.92
CA VAL A 54 -31.42 -4.25 -23.72
C VAL A 54 -30.68 -4.94 -24.87
N VAL A 55 -29.68 -5.76 -24.55
CA VAL A 55 -28.96 -6.60 -25.52
C VAL A 55 -29.80 -7.84 -25.78
N LYS A 56 -30.10 -8.12 -27.05
CA LYS A 56 -30.81 -9.34 -27.46
C LYS A 56 -29.82 -10.40 -27.97
N ASP A 57 -30.28 -11.64 -28.11
CA ASP A 57 -29.45 -12.74 -28.61
C ASP A 57 -28.97 -12.51 -30.06
N GLU A 58 -29.71 -11.72 -30.85
CA GLU A 58 -29.31 -11.38 -32.22
C GLU A 58 -28.32 -10.19 -32.29
N ASP A 59 -28.12 -9.47 -31.18
CA ASP A 59 -27.23 -8.33 -31.14
C ASP A 59 -25.77 -8.77 -31.12
N LYS A 60 -24.94 -8.08 -31.90
CA LYS A 60 -23.48 -8.21 -31.77
C LYS A 60 -23.02 -7.54 -30.48
N ALA A 61 -22.94 -8.30 -29.40
CA ALA A 61 -22.48 -7.83 -28.10
C ALA A 61 -21.36 -8.71 -27.53
N MET A 62 -20.62 -8.15 -26.57
CA MET A 62 -19.61 -8.85 -25.78
C MET A 62 -19.84 -8.56 -24.30
N GLN A 63 -19.67 -9.57 -23.44
CA GLN A 63 -19.68 -9.39 -22.00
C GLN A 63 -18.26 -9.12 -21.50
N CYS A 64 -18.09 -8.06 -20.71
CA CYS A 64 -16.78 -7.72 -20.15
C CYS A 64 -16.46 -8.63 -18.97
N GLU A 65 -15.27 -9.23 -18.99
CA GLU A 65 -15.00 -10.29 -18.03
C GLU A 65 -14.67 -9.83 -16.60
N VAL A 66 -14.41 -8.54 -16.45
CA VAL A 66 -14.14 -7.88 -15.15
C VAL A 66 -15.43 -7.40 -14.50
N CYS A 67 -16.27 -6.64 -15.22
CA CYS A 67 -17.48 -6.05 -14.65
C CYS A 67 -18.75 -6.87 -14.91
N LYS A 68 -18.66 -7.96 -15.67
CA LYS A 68 -19.76 -8.86 -16.04
C LYS A 68 -20.96 -8.18 -16.72
N THR A 69 -20.76 -6.99 -17.30
CA THR A 69 -21.80 -6.28 -18.05
C THR A 69 -21.63 -6.47 -19.55
N SER A 70 -22.74 -6.49 -20.27
CA SER A 70 -22.78 -6.62 -21.72
C SER A 70 -22.62 -5.26 -22.42
N PHE A 71 -22.00 -5.27 -23.59
CA PHE A 71 -21.80 -4.08 -24.41
C PHE A 71 -22.03 -4.41 -25.88
N HIS A 72 -22.85 -3.60 -26.58
CA HIS A 72 -22.91 -3.67 -28.03
C HIS A 72 -21.53 -3.39 -28.63
N LYS A 73 -21.15 -4.18 -29.62
CA LYS A 73 -19.90 -4.02 -30.40
C LYS A 73 -19.73 -2.58 -30.90
N THR A 74 -20.82 -1.97 -31.39
CA THR A 74 -20.86 -0.59 -31.89
C THR A 74 -20.63 0.42 -30.78
N CYS A 75 -21.24 0.25 -29.61
CA CYS A 75 -21.02 1.10 -28.43
C CYS A 75 -19.57 1.02 -27.93
N GLU A 76 -18.90 -0.12 -28.07
CA GLU A 76 -17.47 -0.27 -27.79
C GLU A 76 -16.54 0.21 -28.92
N GLY A 77 -17.08 0.60 -30.08
CA GLY A 77 -16.27 0.99 -31.23
C GLY A 77 -15.38 -0.15 -31.75
N MET A 78 -15.78 -1.40 -31.54
CA MET A 78 -15.00 -2.57 -31.93
C MET A 78 -15.17 -2.86 -33.42
N PRO A 79 -14.10 -2.99 -34.23
CA PRO A 79 -14.21 -3.37 -35.64
C PRO A 79 -14.75 -4.82 -35.83
N ASP A 80 -15.48 -5.10 -36.92
CA ASP A 80 -15.99 -6.46 -37.22
C ASP A 80 -14.89 -7.52 -37.23
N LYS A 81 -13.72 -7.21 -37.81
CA LYS A 81 -12.58 -8.14 -37.85
C LYS A 81 -12.12 -8.54 -36.44
N VAL A 82 -12.10 -7.58 -35.51
CA VAL A 82 -11.68 -7.82 -34.12
C VAL A 82 -12.76 -8.61 -33.39
N TYR A 83 -14.03 -8.25 -33.55
CA TYR A 83 -15.15 -8.98 -32.97
C TYR A 83 -15.17 -10.45 -33.41
N ASN A 84 -15.08 -10.69 -34.72
CA ASN A 84 -15.08 -12.04 -35.28
C ASN A 84 -13.83 -12.84 -34.83
N TYR A 85 -12.67 -12.19 -34.76
CA TYR A 85 -11.46 -12.82 -34.23
C TYR A 85 -11.64 -13.23 -32.77
N VAL A 86 -12.21 -12.34 -31.95
CA VAL A 86 -12.48 -12.61 -30.54
C VAL A 86 -13.41 -13.80 -30.36
N LEU A 87 -14.48 -13.89 -31.17
CA LEU A 87 -15.39 -15.03 -31.18
C LEU A 87 -14.73 -16.32 -31.69
N SER A 88 -13.84 -16.23 -32.68
CA SER A 88 -13.19 -17.41 -33.27
C SER A 88 -12.25 -18.15 -32.32
N ILE A 89 -11.74 -17.47 -31.30
CA ILE A 89 -10.88 -18.07 -30.27
C ILE A 89 -11.73 -18.82 -29.21
N GLY A 90 -13.03 -18.53 -29.12
CA GLY A 90 -13.94 -19.13 -28.14
C GLY A 90 -13.55 -18.80 -26.69
N ASP A 91 -13.70 -19.77 -25.80
CA ASP A 91 -13.57 -19.63 -24.34
C ASP A 91 -12.16 -19.24 -23.86
N GLN A 92 -11.15 -19.37 -24.72
CA GLN A 92 -9.77 -19.00 -24.37
C GLN A 92 -9.53 -17.49 -24.43
N ASN A 93 -10.46 -16.71 -24.95
CA ASN A 93 -10.26 -15.28 -25.10
C ASN A 93 -11.09 -14.47 -24.11
N THR A 94 -10.39 -13.73 -23.26
CA THR A 94 -11.02 -12.77 -22.36
C THR A 94 -11.13 -11.42 -23.05
N TRP A 95 -12.35 -10.88 -23.08
CA TRP A 95 -12.57 -9.51 -23.54
C TRP A 95 -12.85 -8.56 -22.38
N TYR A 96 -12.25 -7.37 -22.45
CA TYR A 96 -12.41 -6.31 -21.47
C TYR A 96 -12.94 -5.04 -22.14
N SER A 97 -13.97 -4.45 -21.54
CA SER A 97 -14.53 -3.17 -21.93
C SER A 97 -13.46 -2.08 -21.90
N THR A 98 -13.66 -1.05 -22.73
CA THR A 98 -12.78 0.12 -22.77
C THR A 98 -12.64 0.77 -21.38
N PHE A 99 -13.72 0.78 -20.59
CA PHE A 99 -13.72 1.31 -19.24
C PHE A 99 -12.82 0.50 -18.29
N CYS A 100 -13.05 -0.83 -18.19
CA CYS A 100 -12.24 -1.70 -17.34
C CYS A 100 -10.77 -1.69 -17.75
N ARG A 101 -10.47 -1.70 -19.05
CA ARG A 101 -9.10 -1.60 -19.57
C ARG A 101 -8.39 -0.33 -19.10
N ARG A 102 -9.06 0.83 -19.17
CA ARG A 102 -8.52 2.10 -18.65
C ARG A 102 -8.33 2.04 -17.13
N GLY A 103 -9.26 1.41 -16.42
CA GLY A 103 -9.16 1.15 -14.99
C GLY A 103 -7.90 0.33 -14.64
N CYS A 104 -7.68 -0.79 -15.32
CA CYS A 104 -6.50 -1.64 -15.13
C CYS A 104 -5.20 -0.88 -15.38
N VAL A 105 -5.11 -0.06 -16.44
CA VAL A 105 -3.90 0.75 -16.69
C VAL A 105 -3.63 1.73 -15.54
N LYS A 106 -4.66 2.38 -14.99
CA LYS A 106 -4.51 3.27 -13.83
C LYS A 106 -4.10 2.48 -12.59
N LEU A 107 -4.71 1.31 -12.37
CA LEU A 107 -4.41 0.44 -11.24
C LEU A 107 -2.95 -0.02 -11.29
N CYS A 108 -2.45 -0.51 -12.43
CA CYS A 108 -1.05 -0.91 -12.60
C CYS A 108 -0.08 0.24 -12.31
N LYS A 109 -0.39 1.45 -12.77
CA LYS A 109 0.43 2.64 -12.47
C LYS A 109 0.47 2.96 -10.98
N ASN A 110 -0.66 2.83 -10.29
CA ASN A 110 -0.73 3.06 -8.85
C ASN A 110 -0.01 1.95 -8.08
N MET A 111 -0.10 0.70 -8.55
CA MET A 111 0.60 -0.43 -7.95
C MET A 111 2.12 -0.25 -8.01
N GLY A 112 2.67 0.19 -9.15
CA GLY A 112 4.10 0.50 -9.23
C GLY A 112 4.54 1.65 -8.30
N LYS A 113 3.69 2.65 -8.06
CA LYS A 113 3.98 3.69 -7.05
C LYS A 113 3.95 3.15 -5.63
N LEU A 114 3.00 2.26 -5.32
CA LEU A 114 2.89 1.62 -4.02
C LEU A 114 4.08 0.69 -3.76
N GLU A 115 4.53 -0.07 -4.75
CA GLU A 115 5.74 -0.90 -4.68
C GLU A 115 6.98 -0.06 -4.37
N GLU A 116 7.17 1.07 -5.05
CA GLU A 116 8.29 1.96 -4.79
C GLU A 116 8.23 2.56 -3.37
N GLN A 117 7.04 3.00 -2.94
CA GLN A 117 6.85 3.50 -1.57
C GLN A 117 7.11 2.41 -0.53
N SER A 118 6.68 1.17 -0.79
CA SER A 118 6.95 0.02 0.07
C SER A 118 8.45 -0.24 0.21
N LYS A 119 9.20 -0.18 -0.90
CA LYS A 119 10.66 -0.32 -0.89
C LYS A 119 11.36 0.79 -0.10
N ILE A 120 10.94 2.05 -0.26
CA ILE A 120 11.49 3.18 0.51
C ILE A 120 11.24 2.97 2.01
N LEU A 121 10.03 2.57 2.38
CA LEU A 121 9.70 2.31 3.79
C LEU A 121 10.50 1.14 4.36
N GLN A 122 10.66 0.06 3.59
CA GLN A 122 11.48 -1.08 4.00
C GLN A 122 12.95 -0.68 4.22
N ASN A 123 13.52 0.15 3.34
CA ASN A 123 14.89 0.65 3.53
C ASN A 123 15.02 1.51 4.79
N LYS A 124 14.04 2.40 5.06
CA LYS A 124 14.03 3.21 6.28
C LYS A 124 13.89 2.35 7.53
N GLN A 125 13.06 1.32 7.47
CA GLN A 125 12.91 0.36 8.55
C GLN A 125 14.25 -0.32 8.87
N ASN A 126 14.94 -0.84 7.84
CA ASN A 126 16.26 -1.46 8.01
C ASN A 126 17.29 -0.47 8.59
N GLU A 127 17.28 0.78 8.16
CA GLU A 127 18.15 1.83 8.70
C GLU A 127 17.86 2.09 10.19
N THR A 128 16.59 2.19 10.57
CA THR A 128 16.19 2.39 11.97
C THR A 128 16.53 1.18 12.84
N GLU A 129 16.35 -0.04 12.34
CA GLU A 129 16.75 -1.26 13.03
C GLU A 129 18.27 -1.30 13.24
N GLY A 130 19.07 -0.89 12.25
CA GLY A 130 20.51 -0.74 12.39
C GLY A 130 20.91 0.24 13.50
N LYS A 131 20.26 1.41 13.58
CA LYS A 131 20.51 2.40 14.65
C LYS A 131 20.13 1.88 16.03
N ILE A 132 19.02 1.13 16.13
CA ILE A 132 18.59 0.51 17.38
C ILE A 132 19.62 -0.51 17.87
N ASN A 133 20.20 -1.31 16.97
CA ASN A 133 21.23 -2.28 17.32
C ASN A 133 22.47 -1.59 17.90
N VAL A 134 22.98 -0.53 17.24
CA VAL A 134 24.13 0.24 17.74
C VAL A 134 23.84 0.81 19.14
N LEU A 135 22.67 1.44 19.33
CA LEU A 135 22.30 1.98 20.65
C LEU A 135 22.17 0.88 21.72
N THR A 136 21.71 -0.31 21.33
CA THR A 136 21.59 -1.46 22.24
C THR A 136 22.97 -1.96 22.69
N GLU A 137 23.95 -1.97 21.78
CA GLU A 137 25.35 -2.28 22.08
C GLU A 137 25.95 -1.22 23.03
N ASP A 138 25.76 0.07 22.75
CA ASP A 138 26.25 1.17 23.60
C ASP A 138 25.67 1.10 25.03
N ILE A 139 24.37 0.79 25.15
CA ILE A 139 23.70 0.60 26.45
C ILE A 139 24.33 -0.57 27.21
N HIS A 140 24.60 -1.68 26.51
CA HIS A 140 25.18 -2.87 27.13
C HIS A 140 26.62 -2.60 27.62
N GLU A 141 27.43 -1.90 26.83
CA GLU A 141 28.77 -1.46 27.25
C GLU A 141 28.70 -0.52 28.46
N GLY A 142 27.78 0.45 28.42
CA GLY A 142 27.54 1.37 29.54
C GLY A 142 27.16 0.64 30.84
N GLN A 143 26.31 -0.39 30.75
CA GLN A 143 25.94 -1.24 31.89
C GLN A 143 27.14 -2.01 32.44
N ASN A 144 27.97 -2.61 31.57
CA ASN A 144 29.17 -3.33 31.99
C ASN A 144 30.17 -2.42 32.69
N ASN A 145 30.39 -1.22 32.15
CA ASN A 145 31.26 -0.21 32.76
C ASN A 145 30.72 0.26 34.12
N ASN A 146 29.40 0.47 34.24
CA ASN A 146 28.79 0.86 35.51
C ASN A 146 28.93 -0.24 36.58
N ASN A 147 28.65 -1.49 36.22
CA ASN A 147 28.82 -2.64 37.13
C ASN A 147 30.28 -2.77 37.63
N ALA A 148 31.26 -2.53 36.75
CA ALA A 148 32.67 -2.54 37.13
C ALA A 148 33.04 -1.41 38.11
N LEU A 149 32.43 -0.22 37.97
CA LEU A 149 32.62 0.90 38.89
C LEU A 149 32.00 0.63 40.26
N GLU A 150 30.77 0.11 40.30
CA GLU A 150 30.10 -0.28 41.54
C GLU A 150 30.92 -1.29 42.33
N PHE A 151 31.50 -2.30 41.67
CA PHE A 151 32.41 -3.25 42.30
C PHE A 151 33.63 -2.57 42.93
N ARG A 152 34.27 -1.62 42.22
CA ARG A 152 35.43 -0.89 42.74
C ARG A 152 35.08 -0.02 43.94
N LEU A 153 33.96 0.70 43.89
CA LEU A 153 33.50 1.55 45.00
C LEU A 153 33.18 0.73 46.26
N GLY A 154 32.55 -0.43 46.11
CA GLY A 154 32.30 -1.36 47.23
C GLY A 154 33.59 -1.85 47.90
N THR A 155 34.67 -2.08 47.14
CA THR A 155 35.95 -2.50 47.72
C THR A 155 36.66 -1.39 48.52
N THR A 156 36.50 -0.12 48.13
CA THR A 156 37.12 1.00 48.85
C THR A 156 36.50 1.27 50.22
N GLU A 157 35.19 1.06 50.38
CA GLU A 157 34.54 1.20 51.68
C GLU A 157 35.11 0.20 52.70
N VAL A 158 35.30 -1.07 52.32
CA VAL A 158 35.82 -2.12 53.22
C VAL A 158 37.25 -1.83 53.68
N GLN A 159 38.11 -1.28 52.82
CA GLN A 159 39.49 -0.92 53.21
C GLN A 159 39.56 0.24 54.19
N SER A 160 38.61 1.19 54.13
CA SER A 160 38.58 2.34 55.03
C SER A 160 38.24 1.95 56.48
N VAL A 161 37.38 0.94 56.68
CA VAL A 161 37.00 0.46 58.02
C VAL A 161 38.13 -0.32 58.69
N ALA A 162 38.91 -1.07 57.91
CA ALA A 162 40.03 -1.86 58.43
C ALA A 162 41.22 -1.02 58.94
N PHE A 163 41.31 0.25 58.55
CA PHE A 163 42.38 1.16 58.99
C PHE A 163 42.05 1.97 60.25
N SER A 164 40.77 2.07 60.63
CA SER A 164 40.34 2.83 61.82
C SER A 164 40.42 2.06 63.15
N GLU A 165 40.76 0.76 63.14
CA GLU A 165 40.84 -0.10 64.34
C GLU A 165 42.28 -0.33 64.87
N LYS A 166 43.27 0.44 64.40
CA LYS A 166 44.65 0.42 64.93
C LYS A 166 44.98 1.73 65.63
#